data_AF-A0A446AU87-F1
#
_entry.id   AF-A0A446AU87-F1
#
_cell.length_a   1.000
_cell.length_b   1.000
_cell.length_c   1.000
_cell.angle_alpha   90.00
_cell.angle_beta   90.00
_cell.angle_gamma   90.00
#
_symmetry.space_group_name_H-M   'P 1'
#
loop_
_entity.id
_entity.type
_entity.pdbx_description
1 polymer ?
#
loop_
_entity_poly.entity_id
_entity_poly.type
_entity_poly.pdbx_seq_one_letter_code
_entity_poly.pdbx_strand_id
1 'polypeptide(L)'
;MTSRHLDPLRQAIRQQPVSPAPAPWKLTGQFTVAGLLEIGFDRDSERLLVASSSGRSVIDCRTGEKIARDRTDNLGSDHYLETRGIGPLHDRVIRMAGIQGGSLPISTSDGWVVENITLAWPEQHLLLVEPGSWLHGARYNRPWQFHTLAIETEVRAFGFSYTGLSLVIATGGELLIYGRAASHRG
;
A
#
# COMPACT_ATOMS: atom_id res chain seq x y z
N MET A 1 -22.66 -15.45 13.24
CA MET A 1 -22.53 -14.70 14.52
C MET A 1 -22.69 -13.21 14.23
N THR A 2 -23.69 -12.55 14.82
CA THR A 2 -23.93 -11.12 14.61
C THR A 2 -23.04 -10.30 15.55
N SER A 3 -21.93 -9.78 15.03
CA SER A 3 -20.99 -8.92 15.78
C SER A 3 -21.53 -7.49 15.94
N ARG A 4 -22.69 -7.34 16.60
CA ARG A 4 -23.40 -6.05 16.76
C ARG A 4 -22.55 -4.95 17.39
N HIS A 5 -21.59 -5.33 18.22
CA HIS A 5 -20.66 -4.39 18.86
C HIS A 5 -19.72 -3.68 17.88
N LEU A 6 -19.59 -4.17 16.64
CA LEU A 6 -18.82 -3.51 15.56
C LEU A 6 -19.68 -2.58 14.71
N ASP A 7 -21.00 -2.55 14.91
CA ASP A 7 -21.92 -1.79 14.05
C ASP A 7 -21.59 -0.28 14.01
N PRO A 8 -21.21 0.39 15.11
CA PRO A 8 -20.79 1.79 15.05
C PRO A 8 -19.57 2.03 14.17
N LEU A 9 -18.54 1.17 14.27
CA LEU A 9 -17.35 1.27 13.43
C LEU A 9 -17.65 0.99 11.96
N ARG A 10 -18.46 -0.04 11.69
CA ARG A 10 -18.90 -0.37 10.33
C ARG A 10 -19.66 0.79 9.69
N GLN A 11 -20.53 1.43 10.46
CA GLN A 11 -21.26 2.61 10.00
C GLN A 11 -20.33 3.79 9.74
N ALA A 12 -19.36 4.05 10.63
CA ALA A 12 -18.38 5.10 10.44
C ALA A 12 -17.55 4.90 9.17
N ILE A 13 -17.04 3.68 8.93
CA ILE A 13 -16.29 3.36 7.71
C ILE A 13 -17.15 3.56 6.45
N ARG A 14 -18.42 3.14 6.47
CA ARG A 14 -19.36 3.30 5.33
C ARG A 14 -19.72 4.76 5.03
N GLN A 15 -19.74 5.60 6.06
CA GLN A 15 -20.11 7.02 5.93
C GLN A 15 -18.91 7.91 5.57
N GLN A 16 -17.69 7.42 5.78
CA GLN A 16 -16.48 8.18 5.48
C GLN A 16 -16.28 8.26 3.95
N PRO A 17 -16.26 9.48 3.36
CA PRO A 17 -16.02 9.62 1.92
C PRO A 17 -14.60 9.17 1.56
N VAL A 18 -14.44 8.67 0.34
CA VAL A 18 -13.12 8.40 -0.24
C VAL A 18 -12.42 9.73 -0.51
N SER A 19 -11.18 9.88 -0.05
CA SER A 19 -10.37 11.07 -0.27
C SER A 19 -8.89 10.72 -0.44
N PRO A 20 -8.09 11.60 -1.08
CA PRO A 20 -6.65 11.45 -1.11
C PRO A 20 -6.07 11.40 0.31
N ALA A 21 -4.90 10.75 0.46
CA ALA A 21 -4.23 10.70 1.75
C ALA A 21 -3.94 12.13 2.28
N PRO A 22 -4.25 12.43 3.55
CA PRO A 22 -4.02 13.74 4.13
C PRO A 22 -2.52 14.02 4.33
N ALA A 23 -2.19 15.25 4.69
CA ALA A 23 -0.84 15.59 5.14
C ALA A 23 -0.38 14.61 6.25
N PRO A 24 0.90 14.16 6.24
CA PRO A 24 2.01 14.65 5.42
C PRO A 24 2.14 13.99 4.04
N TRP A 25 1.21 13.11 3.67
CA TRP A 25 1.26 12.35 2.42
C TRP A 25 0.91 13.23 1.22
N LYS A 26 1.66 13.06 0.13
CA LYS A 26 1.44 13.74 -1.15
C LYS A 26 1.45 12.70 -2.25
N LEU A 27 0.52 12.78 -3.19
CA LEU A 27 0.54 11.92 -4.37
C LEU A 27 1.81 12.23 -5.18
N THR A 28 2.73 11.26 -5.26
CA THR A 28 3.99 11.38 -6.02
C THR A 28 3.91 10.65 -7.35
N GLY A 29 3.08 9.61 -7.47
CA GLY A 29 2.91 8.88 -8.73
C GLY A 29 1.52 8.24 -8.85
N GLN A 30 1.02 8.19 -10.08
CA GLN A 30 -0.20 7.47 -10.46
C GLN A 30 0.05 6.80 -11.81
N PHE A 31 -0.20 5.50 -11.88
CA PHE A 31 0.07 4.71 -13.07
C PHE A 31 -1.11 3.80 -13.38
N THR A 32 -1.55 3.81 -14.64
CA THR A 32 -2.31 2.69 -15.19
C THR A 32 -1.35 1.56 -15.53
N VAL A 33 -1.60 0.38 -14.97
CA VAL A 33 -0.75 -0.80 -15.13
C VAL A 33 -1.63 -1.95 -15.62
N ALA A 34 -1.47 -2.34 -16.88
CA ALA A 34 -2.16 -3.51 -17.40
C ALA A 34 -1.72 -4.78 -16.65
N GLY A 35 -2.67 -5.44 -15.98
CA GLY A 35 -2.46 -6.71 -15.30
C GLY A 35 -1.37 -6.65 -14.25
N LEU A 36 -1.42 -5.68 -13.33
CA LEU A 36 -0.50 -5.63 -12.19
C LEU A 36 -0.66 -6.90 -11.36
N LEU A 37 0.45 -7.60 -11.15
CA LEU A 37 0.48 -8.88 -10.46
C LEU A 37 0.88 -8.70 -9.01
N GLU A 38 2.06 -8.09 -8.81
CA GLU A 38 2.75 -8.01 -7.52
C GLU A 38 3.64 -6.76 -7.47
N ILE A 39 3.88 -6.25 -6.27
CA ILE A 39 4.85 -5.17 -6.01
C ILE A 39 5.70 -5.48 -4.78
N GLY A 40 6.87 -4.86 -4.68
CA GLY A 40 7.73 -5.01 -3.52
C GLY A 40 8.71 -3.85 -3.37
N PHE A 41 8.90 -3.39 -2.14
CA PHE A 41 9.88 -2.35 -1.83
C PHE A 41 11.26 -2.94 -1.61
N ASP A 42 12.27 -2.21 -2.07
CA ASP A 42 13.63 -2.38 -1.53
C ASP A 42 13.64 -2.06 -0.03
N ARG A 43 14.48 -2.75 0.73
CA ARG A 43 14.53 -2.60 2.20
C ARG A 43 15.23 -1.33 2.64
N ASP A 44 16.15 -0.83 1.83
CA ASP A 44 17.06 0.25 2.18
C ASP A 44 16.75 1.55 1.42
N SER A 45 15.73 1.56 0.55
CA SER A 45 15.38 2.72 -0.26
C SER A 45 13.89 2.79 -0.62
N GLU A 46 13.47 3.93 -1.18
CA GLU A 46 12.09 4.16 -1.65
C GLU A 46 11.86 3.66 -3.08
N ARG A 47 12.54 2.58 -3.46
CA ARG A 47 12.38 1.99 -4.79
C ARG A 47 11.38 0.85 -4.73
N LEU A 48 10.42 0.89 -5.65
CA LEU A 48 9.37 -0.11 -5.78
C LEU A 48 9.59 -0.93 -7.05
N LEU A 49 9.77 -2.24 -6.89
CA LEU A 49 9.68 -3.18 -7.98
C LEU A 49 8.19 -3.47 -8.26
N VAL A 50 7.79 -3.36 -9.52
CA VAL A 50 6.43 -3.64 -10.00
C VAL A 50 6.49 -4.73 -11.03
N ALA A 51 5.75 -5.81 -10.80
CA ALA A 51 5.53 -6.91 -11.73
C ALA A 51 4.14 -6.81 -12.34
N SER A 52 4.05 -6.83 -13.67
CA SER A 52 2.77 -6.88 -14.38
C SER A 52 2.84 -7.79 -15.59
N SER A 53 1.70 -8.06 -16.23
CA SER A 53 1.60 -8.90 -17.44
C SER A 53 2.46 -8.44 -18.63
N SER A 54 3.03 -7.23 -18.56
CA SER A 54 3.83 -6.62 -19.64
C SER A 54 5.33 -6.50 -19.32
N GLY A 55 5.78 -7.07 -18.21
CA GLY A 55 7.17 -6.94 -17.74
C GLY A 55 7.28 -6.38 -16.33
N ARG A 56 8.52 -6.18 -15.89
CA ARG A 56 8.86 -5.59 -14.58
C ARG A 56 9.32 -4.13 -14.73
N SER A 57 9.07 -3.30 -13.73
CA SER A 57 9.57 -1.92 -13.68
C SER A 57 10.10 -1.59 -12.29
N VAL A 58 11.05 -0.66 -12.20
CA VAL A 58 11.42 -0.03 -10.93
C VAL A 58 10.95 1.42 -10.96
N ILE A 59 10.26 1.84 -9.90
CA ILE A 59 9.79 3.20 -9.69
C ILE A 59 10.53 3.79 -8.49
N ASP A 60 11.01 5.02 -8.60
CA ASP A 60 11.42 5.81 -7.44
C ASP A 60 10.18 6.47 -6.82
N CYS A 61 9.75 6.02 -5.64
CA CYS A 61 8.52 6.52 -5.02
C CYS A 61 8.63 7.96 -4.50
N ARG A 62 9.86 8.50 -4.36
CA ARG A 62 10.06 9.90 -3.95
C ARG A 62 9.74 10.86 -5.08
N THR A 63 10.11 10.50 -6.30
CA THR A 63 9.90 11.33 -7.50
C THR A 63 8.67 10.92 -8.32
N GLY A 64 8.21 9.68 -8.16
CA GLY A 64 7.18 9.10 -9.02
C GLY A 64 7.69 8.72 -10.40
N GLU A 65 9.01 8.59 -10.60
CA GLU A 65 9.59 8.28 -11.91
C GLU A 65 9.85 6.79 -12.09
N LYS A 66 9.58 6.27 -13.29
CA LYS A 66 9.97 4.91 -13.68
C LYS A 66 11.44 4.91 -14.11
N ILE A 67 12.31 4.34 -13.28
CA ILE A 67 13.77 4.41 -13.44
C ILE A 67 14.38 3.13 -14.05
N ALA A 68 13.60 2.06 -14.19
CA ALA A 68 14.00 0.87 -14.95
C ALA A 68 12.78 0.15 -15.54
N ARG A 69 12.98 -0.52 -16.67
CA ARG A 69 11.96 -1.33 -17.35
C ARG A 69 12.59 -2.57 -17.98
N ASP A 70 11.99 -3.72 -17.70
CA ASP A 70 12.27 -5.01 -18.33
C ASP A 70 10.96 -5.54 -18.93
N ARG A 71 10.97 -5.99 -20.19
CA ARG A 71 9.79 -6.48 -20.92
C ARG A 71 9.77 -8.01 -21.08
N THR A 72 10.65 -8.73 -20.39
CA THR A 72 10.65 -10.19 -20.41
C THR A 72 9.43 -10.78 -19.69
N ASP A 73 9.04 -12.00 -20.07
CA ASP A 73 7.89 -12.72 -19.52
C ASP A 73 8.17 -13.43 -18.18
N ASN A 74 9.32 -13.18 -17.55
CA ASN A 74 9.63 -13.68 -16.21
C ASN A 74 9.16 -12.66 -15.16
N LEU A 75 7.87 -12.74 -14.83
CA LEU A 75 7.14 -11.62 -14.22
C LEU A 75 6.99 -11.73 -12.70
N GLY A 76 6.86 -12.93 -12.15
CA GLY A 76 6.42 -13.14 -10.76
C GLY A 76 7.54 -13.40 -9.75
N SER A 77 7.15 -13.41 -8.49
CA SER A 77 7.94 -14.02 -7.41
C SER A 77 7.97 -15.55 -7.48
N ASP A 78 8.96 -16.13 -6.81
CA ASP A 78 9.03 -17.55 -6.54
C ASP A 78 8.05 -17.97 -5.42
N HIS A 79 8.07 -19.24 -5.01
CA HIS A 79 7.17 -19.75 -3.97
C HIS A 79 7.47 -19.21 -2.56
N TYR A 80 8.58 -18.48 -2.37
CA TYR A 80 8.87 -17.73 -1.14
C TYR A 80 8.39 -16.28 -1.21
N LEU A 81 7.67 -15.91 -2.27
CA LEU A 81 7.20 -14.55 -2.53
C LEU A 81 8.38 -13.57 -2.67
N GLU A 82 9.49 -14.03 -3.25
CA GLU A 82 10.69 -13.24 -3.48
C GLU A 82 11.06 -13.24 -4.98
N THR A 83 11.67 -12.16 -5.46
CA THR A 83 12.20 -12.08 -6.82
C THR A 83 13.45 -11.22 -6.88
N ARG A 84 14.32 -11.46 -7.87
CA ARG A 84 15.45 -10.56 -8.13
C ARG A 84 14.95 -9.25 -8.74
N GLY A 85 15.47 -8.14 -8.23
CA GLY A 85 15.23 -6.83 -8.81
C GLY A 85 15.84 -6.68 -10.20
N ILE A 86 15.60 -5.53 -10.82
CA ILE A 86 16.14 -5.14 -12.12
C ILE A 86 16.77 -3.75 -12.03
N GLY A 87 17.59 -3.39 -13.01
CA GLY A 87 18.20 -2.06 -13.09
C GLY A 87 18.92 -1.71 -11.78
N PRO A 88 18.58 -0.59 -11.10
CA PRO A 88 19.18 -0.22 -9.81
C PRO A 88 19.01 -1.23 -8.66
N LEU A 89 18.14 -2.23 -8.81
CA LEU A 89 17.87 -3.29 -7.83
C LEU A 89 18.38 -4.67 -8.26
N HIS A 90 19.19 -4.79 -9.33
CA HIS A 90 19.57 -6.09 -9.91
C HIS A 90 20.23 -7.08 -8.93
N ASP A 91 21.00 -6.57 -7.96
CA ASP A 91 21.67 -7.39 -6.94
C ASP A 91 20.82 -7.60 -5.68
N ARG A 92 19.57 -7.17 -5.68
CA ARG A 92 18.66 -7.24 -4.53
C ARG A 92 17.61 -8.32 -4.74
N VAL A 93 17.28 -9.01 -3.66
CA VAL A 93 16.10 -9.88 -3.56
C VAL A 93 14.98 -9.09 -2.91
N ILE A 94 13.86 -8.96 -3.60
CA ILE A 94 12.71 -8.15 -3.19
C ILE A 94 11.60 -9.08 -2.75
N ARG A 95 11.02 -8.78 -1.57
CA ARG A 95 9.79 -9.44 -1.10
C ARG A 95 8.59 -8.82 -1.79
N MET A 96 7.76 -9.67 -2.36
CA MET A 96 6.64 -9.29 -3.19
C MET A 96 5.32 -9.49 -2.43
N ALA A 97 4.38 -8.59 -2.68
CA ALA A 97 2.99 -8.67 -2.24
C ALA A 97 2.09 -8.54 -3.47
N GLY A 98 1.08 -9.40 -3.61
CA GLY A 98 0.24 -9.43 -4.78
C GLY A 98 -0.70 -10.63 -4.84
N ILE A 99 -0.98 -11.08 -6.07
CA ILE A 99 -1.94 -12.15 -6.36
C ILE A 99 -1.59 -13.49 -5.70
N GLN A 100 -0.30 -13.77 -5.46
CA GLN A 100 0.15 -15.00 -4.79
C GLN A 100 0.23 -14.87 -3.27
N GLY A 101 -0.13 -13.70 -2.71
CA GLY A 101 -0.06 -13.41 -1.28
C GLY A 101 1.05 -12.41 -0.94
N GLY A 102 1.56 -12.50 0.29
CA GLY A 102 2.54 -11.56 0.83
C GLY A 102 1.90 -10.31 1.42
N SER A 103 2.73 -9.44 1.98
CA SER A 103 2.28 -8.15 2.53
C SER A 103 3.38 -7.11 2.47
N LEU A 104 2.95 -5.85 2.42
CA LEU A 104 3.80 -4.70 2.68
C LEU A 104 3.75 -4.36 4.18
N PRO A 105 4.75 -3.63 4.70
CA PRO A 105 4.67 -3.01 6.02
C PRO A 105 3.32 -2.30 6.25
N ILE A 106 2.63 -2.65 7.34
CA ILE A 106 1.31 -2.10 7.66
C ILE A 106 1.35 -0.89 8.60
N SER A 107 2.53 -0.54 9.11
CA SER A 107 2.71 0.58 10.03
C SER A 107 4.05 1.27 9.83
N THR A 108 4.10 2.57 10.10
CA THR A 108 5.33 3.35 10.12
C THR A 108 5.87 3.55 11.55
N SER A 109 7.14 3.90 11.68
CA SER A 109 7.79 4.11 12.99
C SER A 109 7.27 5.34 13.77
N ASP A 110 6.57 6.25 13.09
CA ASP A 110 5.89 7.41 13.66
C ASP A 110 4.37 7.20 13.83
N GLY A 111 3.88 5.97 13.65
CA GLY A 111 2.57 5.54 14.12
C GLY A 111 1.43 5.60 13.12
N TRP A 112 1.69 5.87 11.84
CA TRP A 112 0.66 5.66 10.79
C TRP A 112 0.42 4.17 10.62
N VAL A 113 -0.84 3.79 10.41
CA VAL A 113 -1.25 2.39 10.19
C VAL A 113 -2.18 2.31 8.99
N VAL A 114 -2.05 1.26 8.19
CA VAL A 114 -3.03 0.92 7.16
C VAL A 114 -3.90 -0.24 7.60
N GLU A 115 -5.19 -0.19 7.24
CA GLU A 115 -6.15 -1.27 7.46
C GLU A 115 -6.86 -1.59 6.14
N ASN A 116 -6.99 -2.87 5.81
CA ASN A 116 -7.77 -3.34 4.66
C ASN A 116 -8.99 -4.11 5.18
N ILE A 117 -10.19 -3.54 4.99
CA ILE A 117 -11.41 -4.04 5.61
C ILE A 117 -12.45 -4.41 4.56
N THR A 118 -12.91 -5.65 4.61
CA THR A 118 -14.05 -6.10 3.79
C THR A 118 -15.33 -6.08 4.60
N LEU A 119 -16.18 -5.09 4.35
CA LEU A 119 -17.50 -4.95 5.00
C LEU A 119 -18.61 -5.66 4.23
N ALA A 120 -18.53 -5.65 2.90
CA ALA A 120 -19.44 -6.31 2.00
C ALA A 120 -18.61 -6.83 0.81
N TRP A 121 -18.27 -8.13 0.85
CA TRP A 121 -17.46 -8.73 -0.22
C TRP A 121 -18.12 -8.49 -1.59
N PRO A 122 -17.35 -8.13 -2.65
CA PRO A 122 -15.88 -8.11 -2.73
C PRO A 122 -15.21 -6.77 -2.35
N GLU A 123 -15.95 -5.78 -1.83
CA GLU A 123 -15.41 -4.45 -1.59
C GLU A 123 -14.42 -4.41 -0.42
N GLN A 124 -13.22 -3.89 -0.69
CA GLN A 124 -12.13 -3.68 0.25
C GLN A 124 -11.97 -2.19 0.51
N HIS A 125 -12.25 -1.76 1.75
CA HIS A 125 -12.00 -0.40 2.21
C HIS A 125 -10.54 -0.28 2.65
N LEU A 126 -9.78 0.56 1.95
CA LEU A 126 -8.37 0.81 2.23
C LEU A 126 -8.25 2.05 3.11
N LEU A 127 -7.97 1.85 4.39
CA LEU A 127 -7.97 2.91 5.39
C LEU A 127 -6.56 3.29 5.79
N LEU A 128 -6.37 4.58 6.09
CA LEU A 128 -5.18 5.12 6.72
C LEU A 128 -5.56 5.71 8.08
N VAL A 129 -5.00 5.13 9.14
CA VAL A 129 -5.22 5.53 10.54
C VAL A 129 -4.11 6.47 10.97
N GLU A 130 -4.48 7.60 11.59
CA GLU A 130 -3.54 8.62 12.04
C GLU A 130 -2.70 8.17 13.25
N PRO A 131 -1.49 8.72 13.44
CA PRO A 131 -0.68 8.48 14.62
C PRO A 131 -1.45 8.69 15.94
N GLY A 132 -1.34 7.73 16.85
CA GLY A 132 -2.03 7.77 18.15
C GLY A 132 -3.52 7.46 18.08
N SER A 133 -4.09 7.27 16.89
CA SER A 133 -5.46 6.79 16.69
C SER A 133 -5.51 5.29 16.50
N TRP A 134 -6.57 4.67 17.02
CA TRP A 134 -6.86 3.25 16.81
C TRP A 134 -8.23 3.10 16.19
N LEU A 135 -8.37 2.20 15.22
CA LEU A 135 -9.64 2.01 14.51
C LEU A 135 -10.82 1.69 15.46
N HIS A 136 -10.55 0.92 16.52
CA HIS A 136 -11.53 0.60 17.56
C HIS A 136 -11.57 1.61 18.72
N GLY A 137 -10.91 2.77 18.60
CA GLY A 137 -10.68 3.71 19.69
C GLY A 137 -11.98 4.25 20.31
N ALA A 138 -13.03 4.48 19.51
CA ALA A 138 -14.34 4.91 20.00
C ALA A 138 -14.89 4.00 21.11
N ARG A 139 -14.67 2.68 21.01
CA ARG A 139 -15.13 1.70 22.01
C ARG A 139 -14.40 1.84 23.35
N TYR A 140 -13.17 2.34 23.32
CA TYR A 140 -12.29 2.42 24.49
C TYR A 140 -12.04 3.86 24.94
N ASN A 141 -12.84 4.82 24.45
CA ASN A 141 -12.65 6.26 24.69
C ASN A 141 -11.22 6.72 24.35
N ARG A 142 -10.73 6.29 23.18
CA ARG A 142 -9.43 6.64 22.60
C ARG A 142 -9.61 7.35 21.25
N PRO A 143 -8.61 8.13 20.79
CA PRO A 143 -8.61 8.69 19.44
C PRO A 143 -8.77 7.57 18.39
N TRP A 144 -9.49 7.86 17.31
CA TRP A 144 -9.85 6.87 16.28
C TRP A 144 -9.97 7.52 14.90
N GLN A 145 -9.06 8.43 14.60
CA GLN A 145 -9.09 9.19 13.35
C GLN A 145 -8.51 8.35 12.22
N PHE A 146 -9.28 8.20 11.15
CA PHE A 146 -8.88 7.44 9.97
C PHE A 146 -9.50 8.06 8.70
N HIS A 147 -8.87 7.75 7.57
CA HIS A 147 -9.24 8.21 6.23
C HIS A 147 -9.51 7.01 5.33
N THR A 148 -10.57 7.06 4.54
CA THR A 148 -10.82 6.05 3.50
C THR A 148 -10.12 6.50 2.23
N LEU A 149 -9.05 5.81 1.84
CA LEU A 149 -8.24 6.18 0.67
C LEU A 149 -8.79 5.63 -0.63
N ALA A 150 -9.38 4.43 -0.58
CA ALA A 150 -10.02 3.79 -1.73
C ALA A 150 -11.01 2.71 -1.28
N ILE A 151 -11.93 2.35 -2.18
CA ILE A 151 -12.81 1.18 -2.06
C ILE A 151 -12.64 0.39 -3.35
N GLU A 152 -12.03 -0.78 -3.26
CA GLU A 152 -11.56 -1.55 -4.42
C GLU A 152 -12.01 -3.01 -4.35
N THR A 153 -12.07 -3.68 -5.49
CA THR A 153 -12.47 -5.11 -5.58
C THR A 153 -11.32 -6.04 -5.98
N GLU A 154 -10.20 -5.49 -6.48
CA GLU A 154 -9.04 -6.25 -6.96
C GLU A 154 -7.72 -5.72 -6.36
N VAL A 155 -7.64 -5.58 -5.04
CA VAL A 155 -6.43 -5.10 -4.37
C VAL A 155 -5.33 -6.16 -4.49
N ARG A 156 -4.17 -5.75 -5.02
CA ARG A 156 -2.95 -6.57 -5.09
C ARG A 156 -2.08 -6.32 -3.87
N ALA A 157 -1.91 -5.07 -3.48
CA ALA A 157 -1.15 -4.70 -2.29
C ALA A 157 -1.56 -3.32 -1.78
N PHE A 158 -1.46 -3.12 -0.47
CA PHE A 158 -1.68 -1.85 0.20
C PHE A 158 -0.76 -1.76 1.42
N GLY A 159 0.04 -0.69 1.52
CA GLY A 159 0.94 -0.50 2.66
C GLY A 159 2.13 0.38 2.37
N PHE A 160 3.06 0.41 3.33
CA PHE A 160 4.18 1.35 3.33
C PHE A 160 5.47 0.75 2.76
N SER A 161 6.41 1.62 2.42
CA SER A 161 7.82 1.24 2.28
C SER A 161 8.43 0.88 3.64
N TYR A 162 9.56 0.18 3.62
CA TYR A 162 10.27 -0.21 4.86
C TYR A 162 10.77 0.99 5.68
N THR A 163 11.05 2.13 5.04
CA THR A 163 11.40 3.38 5.74
C THR A 163 10.17 4.12 6.27
N GLY A 164 8.97 3.77 5.78
CA GLY A 164 7.72 4.45 6.08
C GLY A 164 7.55 5.81 5.40
N LEU A 165 8.33 6.12 4.36
CA LEU A 165 8.24 7.39 3.62
C LEU A 165 7.36 7.32 2.36
N SER A 166 6.98 6.11 1.95
CA SER A 166 6.03 5.88 0.85
C SER A 166 4.87 5.02 1.31
N LEU A 167 3.69 5.28 0.74
CA LEU A 167 2.45 4.51 0.89
C LEU A 167 1.94 4.18 -0.51
N VAL A 168 1.56 2.94 -0.77
CA VAL A 168 1.06 2.51 -2.08
C VAL A 168 -0.30 1.85 -1.98
N ILE A 169 -1.14 2.12 -2.97
CA ILE A 169 -2.36 1.36 -3.27
C ILE A 169 -2.15 0.74 -4.65
N ALA A 170 -2.14 -0.59 -4.73
CA ALA A 170 -2.01 -1.31 -5.99
C ALA A 170 -3.22 -2.21 -6.20
N THR A 171 -3.89 -2.02 -7.33
CA THR A 171 -4.99 -2.86 -7.82
C THR A 171 -4.53 -3.64 -9.05
N GLY A 172 -5.40 -4.46 -9.64
CA GLY A 172 -5.09 -5.14 -10.91
C GLY A 172 -4.81 -4.19 -12.08
N GLY A 173 -5.29 -2.95 -12.02
CA GLY A 173 -5.22 -1.97 -13.12
C GLY A 173 -4.50 -0.66 -12.79
N GLU A 174 -4.28 -0.35 -11.51
CA GLU A 174 -3.71 0.92 -11.08
C GLU A 174 -2.68 0.76 -9.97
N LEU A 175 -1.76 1.73 -9.93
CA LEU A 175 -0.81 1.93 -8.85
C LEU A 175 -0.80 3.41 -8.46
N LEU A 176 -1.23 3.70 -7.23
CA LEU A 176 -1.09 5.00 -6.59
C LEU A 176 0.07 4.97 -5.61
N ILE A 177 0.88 6.03 -5.63
CA ILE A 177 2.04 6.19 -4.77
C ILE A 177 1.94 7.54 -4.07
N TYR A 178 1.92 7.50 -2.75
CA TYR A 178 2.03 8.66 -1.90
C TYR A 178 3.41 8.69 -1.26
N GLY A 179 4.05 9.86 -1.25
CA GLY A 179 5.32 10.11 -0.59
C GLY A 179 5.19 11.18 0.48
N ARG A 180 6.10 11.17 1.45
CA ARG A 180 6.27 12.25 2.44
C ARG A 180 7.75 12.50 2.72
N ALA A 181 8.06 13.68 3.26
CA ALA A 181 9.40 13.96 3.76
C ALA A 181 9.65 13.23 5.08
N ALA A 182 10.91 12.89 5.36
CA ALA A 182 11.28 12.38 6.67
C ALA A 182 11.02 13.47 7.73
N SER A 183 10.26 13.11 8.75
CA SER A 183 10.11 13.97 9.93
C SER A 183 11.46 14.02 10.64
N HIS A 184 12.14 15.16 10.62
CA HIS A 184 13.28 15.38 11.50
C HIS A 184 12.78 15.30 12.94
N ARG A 185 13.18 14.26 13.67
CA ARG A 185 13.03 14.26 15.13
C ARG A 185 14.00 15.32 15.66
N GLY A 186 13.44 16.43 16.15
CA GLY A 186 14.16 17.37 17.02
C GLY A 186 14.43 16.77 18.38
#